data_AF-A0AA36NBE7-F1
#
_entry.id   AF-A0AA36NBE7-F1
#
_cell.length_a   1.000
_cell.length_b   1.000
_cell.length_c   1.000
_cell.angle_alpha   90.00
_cell.angle_beta   90.00
_cell.angle_gamma   90.00
#
_symmetry.space_group_name_H-M   'P 1'
#
loop_
_entity.id
_entity.type
_entity.pdbx_description
1 polymer ?
#
loop_
_entity_poly.entity_id
_entity_poly.type
_entity_poly.pdbx_seq_one_letter_code
_entity_poly.pdbx_strand_id
1 'polypeptide(L)'
;MIGAGKASVSGTAELSRATLMDFHGQYPPDALQAFASLGNNGQCPQNQERDLHRWLGELFGLKLRTYEVPMQLQVPNQPGVATIHIPFLLPHETIHYIAESSDWQFSRSMTGGRSGGEISEFWQHCKKHIEWADHPALADPEVPTERLIPLNIHMDGAEFYSNSEFNVWSIGLEGLLLGFQS
;
A
#
# COMPACT_ATOMS: atom_id res chain seq x y z
N MET A 1 9.12 9.14 -2.74
CA MET A 1 10.18 9.51 -3.72
C MET A 1 10.32 8.39 -4.74
N ILE A 2 10.54 7.15 -4.28
CA ILE A 2 10.24 5.93 -5.04
C ILE A 2 8.73 5.64 -4.92
N GLY A 3 8.07 5.23 -5.99
CA GLY A 3 6.65 4.84 -6.01
C GLY A 3 5.70 5.83 -6.69
N ALA A 4 5.96 7.14 -6.64
CA ALA A 4 5.17 8.14 -7.39
C ALA A 4 5.67 8.36 -8.84
N GLY A 5 6.52 7.45 -9.35
CA GLY A 5 7.16 7.56 -10.67
C GLY A 5 8.22 8.66 -10.81
N LYS A 6 8.53 9.42 -9.75
CA LYS A 6 9.42 10.58 -9.81
C LYS A 6 10.92 10.26 -9.74
N ALA A 7 11.29 9.08 -9.25
CA ALA A 7 12.68 8.64 -9.17
C ALA A 7 12.78 7.13 -9.38
N SER A 8 13.78 6.69 -10.15
CA SER A 8 14.12 5.28 -10.28
C SER A 8 14.82 4.75 -9.03
N VAL A 9 14.78 3.43 -8.82
CA VAL A 9 15.54 2.77 -7.74
C VAL A 9 17.03 3.09 -7.87
N SER A 10 17.57 3.04 -9.09
CA SER A 10 18.97 3.39 -9.35
C SER A 10 19.30 4.82 -9.02
N GLY A 11 18.48 5.78 -9.45
CA GLY A 11 18.71 7.19 -9.13
C GLY A 11 18.67 7.45 -7.62
N THR A 12 17.77 6.78 -6.90
CA THR A 12 17.71 6.89 -5.43
C THR A 12 18.91 6.25 -4.75
N ALA A 13 19.39 5.10 -5.23
CA ALA A 13 20.56 4.41 -4.70
C ALA A 13 21.84 5.24 -4.95
N GLU A 14 21.97 5.87 -6.11
CA GLU A 14 23.08 6.78 -6.44
C GLU A 14 23.07 8.03 -5.56
N LEU A 15 21.91 8.68 -5.43
CA LEU A 15 21.75 9.83 -4.54
C LEU A 15 22.11 9.45 -3.10
N SER A 16 21.67 8.28 -2.63
CA SER A 16 21.96 7.80 -1.28
C SER A 16 23.46 7.58 -1.06
N ARG A 17 24.17 7.03 -2.06
CA ARG A 17 25.64 6.89 -2.02
C ARG A 17 26.34 8.24 -1.98
N ALA A 18 25.90 9.19 -2.79
CA ALA A 18 26.45 10.55 -2.79
C ALA A 18 26.26 11.21 -1.43
N THR A 19 25.04 11.19 -0.88
CA THR A 19 24.73 11.71 0.45
C THR A 19 25.55 11.02 1.54
N LEU A 20 25.79 9.70 1.44
CA LEU A 20 26.61 8.97 2.40
C LEU A 20 28.06 9.49 2.45
N MET A 21 28.62 9.99 1.34
CA MET A 21 29.97 10.58 1.31
C MET A 21 30.06 11.88 2.11
N ASP A 22 28.94 12.61 2.24
CA ASP A 22 28.86 13.86 3.01
C ASP A 22 28.78 13.63 4.53
N PHE A 23 28.51 12.39 4.98
CA PHE A 23 28.44 12.01 6.39
C PHE A 23 29.84 11.80 7.01
N HIS A 24 30.76 12.78 6.88
CA HIS A 24 32.17 12.78 7.32
C HIS A 24 32.45 12.21 8.74
N GLY A 25 32.40 10.90 8.93
CA GLY A 25 32.57 10.22 10.22
C GLY A 25 31.37 10.30 11.16
N GLN A 26 30.22 10.84 10.71
CA GLN A 26 28.96 10.77 11.45
C GLN A 26 28.24 9.46 11.15
N TYR A 27 27.36 9.01 12.05
CA TYR A 27 26.59 7.78 11.85
C TYR A 27 25.40 8.07 10.92
N PRO A 28 25.40 7.62 9.65
CA PRO A 28 24.28 7.87 8.75
C PRO A 28 23.05 7.06 9.16
N PRO A 29 21.81 7.52 8.85
CA PRO A 29 20.60 6.75 9.12
C PRO A 29 20.62 5.37 8.45
N ASP A 30 20.12 4.33 9.12
CA ASP A 30 20.13 2.95 8.61
C ASP A 30 19.46 2.81 7.24
N ALA A 31 18.36 3.55 7.02
CA ALA A 31 17.69 3.56 5.73
C ALA A 31 18.60 4.10 4.61
N LEU A 32 19.38 5.15 4.88
CA LEU A 32 20.32 5.72 3.91
C LEU A 32 21.43 4.71 3.58
N GLN A 33 21.95 4.02 4.60
CA GLN A 33 22.94 2.95 4.43
C GLN A 33 22.39 1.80 3.60
N ALA A 34 21.15 1.37 3.87
CA ALA A 34 20.48 0.31 3.13
C ALA A 34 20.32 0.69 1.65
N PHE A 35 19.81 1.89 1.35
CA PHE A 35 19.67 2.37 -0.04
C PHE A 35 21.01 2.50 -0.76
N ALA A 36 22.05 2.98 -0.07
CA ALA A 36 23.40 3.09 -0.65
C ALA A 36 23.98 1.71 -1.00
N SER A 37 23.67 0.69 -0.20
CA SER A 37 24.17 -0.69 -0.34
C SER A 37 23.56 -1.49 -1.49
N LEU A 38 22.43 -1.04 -2.06
CA LEU A 38 21.72 -1.75 -3.12
C LEU A 38 22.62 -2.08 -4.32
N GLY A 39 22.47 -3.29 -4.86
CA GLY A 39 23.25 -3.75 -6.00
C GLY A 39 24.73 -3.85 -5.68
N ASN A 40 25.07 -4.38 -4.50
CA ASN A 40 26.45 -4.47 -4.00
C ASN A 40 27.17 -3.11 -4.05
N ASN A 41 26.62 -2.11 -3.37
CA ASN A 41 27.12 -0.74 -3.36
C ASN A 41 27.26 -0.12 -4.77
N GLY A 42 26.35 -0.48 -5.68
CA GLY A 42 26.35 -0.01 -7.07
C GLY A 42 27.22 -0.82 -8.05
N GLN A 43 27.96 -1.84 -7.60
CA GLN A 43 28.77 -2.68 -8.50
C GLN A 43 27.94 -3.63 -9.38
N CYS A 44 26.69 -3.90 -9.00
CA CYS A 44 25.74 -4.72 -9.73
C CYS A 44 24.39 -4.00 -9.84
N PRO A 45 24.26 -2.97 -10.70
CA PRO A 45 23.03 -2.17 -10.84
C PRO A 45 21.77 -3.00 -11.11
N GLN A 46 21.91 -4.07 -11.90
CA GLN A 46 20.82 -5.00 -12.23
C GLN A 46 20.23 -5.72 -11.01
N ASN A 47 20.94 -5.74 -9.88
CA ASN A 47 20.47 -6.37 -8.64
C ASN A 47 19.78 -5.38 -7.68
N GLN A 48 19.83 -4.07 -7.94
CA GLN A 48 19.35 -3.05 -6.99
C GLN A 48 17.87 -3.20 -6.67
N GLU A 49 17.04 -3.51 -7.66
CA GLU A 49 15.60 -3.69 -7.47
C GLU A 49 15.29 -4.94 -6.63
N ARG A 50 15.95 -6.06 -6.95
CA ARG A 50 15.86 -7.29 -6.15
C ARG A 50 16.29 -7.07 -4.70
N ASP A 51 17.40 -6.39 -4.50
CA ASP A 51 17.93 -6.10 -3.16
C ASP A 51 17.00 -5.16 -2.40
N LEU A 52 16.39 -4.18 -3.09
CA LEU A 52 15.37 -3.30 -2.52
C LEU A 52 14.13 -4.11 -2.09
N HIS A 53 13.64 -5.00 -2.94
CA HIS A 53 12.51 -5.87 -2.60
C HIS A 53 12.80 -6.76 -1.38
N ARG A 54 14.02 -7.30 -1.28
CA ARG A 54 14.44 -8.07 -0.09
C ARG A 54 14.43 -7.19 1.16
N TRP A 55 14.99 -5.99 1.08
CA TRP A 55 15.00 -5.06 2.20
C TRP A 55 13.60 -4.61 2.61
N LEU A 56 12.74 -4.28 1.64
CA LEU A 56 11.33 -3.93 1.87
C LEU A 56 10.54 -5.11 2.44
N GLY A 57 10.87 -6.35 2.07
CA GLY A 57 10.23 -7.56 2.59
C GLY A 57 10.47 -7.80 4.08
N GLU A 58 11.51 -7.20 4.66
CA GLU A 58 11.77 -7.23 6.12
C GLU A 58 11.42 -5.91 6.81
N LEU A 59 11.00 -4.89 6.06
CA LEU A 59 10.71 -3.57 6.59
C LEU A 59 9.50 -3.65 7.53
N PHE A 60 9.67 -3.11 8.74
CA PHE A 60 8.71 -3.17 9.85
C PHE A 60 8.39 -4.57 10.37
N GLY A 61 9.21 -5.59 10.05
CA GLY A 61 8.99 -6.97 10.51
C GLY A 61 7.73 -7.62 9.93
N LEU A 62 7.18 -7.06 8.84
CA LEU A 62 5.97 -7.55 8.22
C LEU A 62 6.22 -8.91 7.58
N LYS A 63 5.61 -9.96 8.13
CA LYS A 63 5.67 -11.31 7.56
C LYS A 63 4.51 -11.55 6.60
N LEU A 64 4.32 -10.63 5.66
CA LEU A 64 3.30 -10.79 4.61
C LEU A 64 3.68 -11.95 3.70
N ARG A 65 2.75 -12.87 3.51
CA ARG A 65 2.88 -13.96 2.53
C ARG A 65 1.89 -13.72 1.43
N THR A 66 2.34 -13.83 0.19
CA THR A 66 1.45 -13.84 -0.96
C THR A 66 0.80 -15.22 -1.08
N TYR A 67 -0.48 -15.22 -1.38
CA TYR A 67 -1.24 -16.39 -1.78
C TYR A 67 -1.27 -16.46 -3.30
N GLU A 68 -1.18 -17.66 -3.86
CA GLU A 68 -1.26 -17.86 -5.30
C GLU A 68 -2.68 -18.22 -5.68
N VAL A 69 -3.29 -17.40 -6.54
CA VAL A 69 -4.62 -17.67 -7.10
C VAL A 69 -4.44 -18.18 -8.53
N PRO A 70 -4.86 -19.43 -8.86
CA PRO A 70 -4.79 -19.92 -10.22
C PRO A 70 -5.84 -19.21 -11.08
N MET A 71 -5.37 -18.50 -12.11
CA MET A 71 -6.22 -17.78 -13.07
C MET A 71 -6.00 -18.33 -14.47
N GLN A 72 -7.08 -18.45 -15.24
CA GLN A 72 -7.05 -18.92 -16.62
C GLN A 72 -6.90 -17.71 -17.56
N LEU A 73 -5.70 -17.49 -18.10
CA LEU A 73 -5.32 -16.29 -18.86
C LEU A 73 -4.97 -16.63 -20.32
N GLN A 74 -5.38 -15.80 -21.28
CA GLN A 74 -4.93 -15.95 -22.66
C GLN A 74 -3.50 -15.41 -22.80
N VAL A 75 -2.56 -16.27 -23.21
CA VAL A 75 -1.14 -15.90 -23.29
C VAL A 75 -0.81 -15.37 -24.69
N PRO A 76 -0.15 -14.21 -24.82
CA PRO A 76 0.28 -13.69 -26.11
C PRO A 76 1.12 -14.72 -26.87
N ASN A 77 0.81 -14.92 -28.15
CA ASN A 77 1.50 -15.86 -29.06
C ASN A 77 1.36 -17.36 -28.72
N GLN A 78 0.42 -17.74 -27.86
CA GLN A 78 0.07 -19.15 -27.63
C GLN A 78 -1.42 -19.39 -27.94
N PRO A 79 -1.75 -20.44 -28.72
CA PRO A 79 -3.14 -20.82 -28.91
C PRO A 79 -3.71 -21.41 -27.60
N GLY A 80 -4.79 -20.82 -27.10
CA GLY A 80 -5.53 -21.31 -25.94
C GLY A 80 -5.39 -20.46 -24.69
N VAL A 81 -5.70 -21.08 -23.55
CA VAL A 81 -5.70 -20.45 -22.22
C VAL A 81 -4.69 -21.20 -21.36
N ALA A 82 -3.87 -20.46 -20.61
CA ALA A 82 -2.91 -21.02 -19.67
C ALA A 82 -3.33 -20.70 -18.24
N THR A 83 -3.05 -21.62 -17.31
CA THR A 83 -3.20 -21.35 -15.89
C THR A 83 -1.98 -20.61 -15.37
N ILE A 84 -2.18 -19.35 -14.98
CA ILE A 84 -1.15 -18.48 -14.40
C ILE A 84 -1.49 -18.27 -12.92
N HIS A 85 -0.49 -18.43 -12.07
CA HIS A 85 -0.63 -18.23 -10.63
C HIS A 85 -0.32 -16.77 -10.31
N ILE A 86 -1.32 -16.00 -9.91
CA ILE A 86 -1.17 -14.58 -9.59
C ILE A 86 -0.94 -14.45 -8.08
N PRO A 87 0.14 -13.78 -7.62
CA PRO A 87 0.35 -13.52 -6.22
C PRO A 87 -0.64 -12.47 -5.71
N PHE A 88 -1.26 -12.74 -4.58
CA PHE A 88 -2.28 -11.89 -3.97
C PHE A 88 -2.04 -11.74 -2.46
N LEU A 89 -2.30 -10.56 -1.90
CA LEU A 89 -2.26 -10.31 -0.46
C LEU A 89 -3.67 -10.23 0.11
N LEU A 90 -3.97 -11.00 1.14
CA LEU A 90 -5.27 -10.96 1.79
C LEU A 90 -5.45 -9.63 2.52
N PRO A 91 -6.54 -8.87 2.27
CA PRO A 91 -6.72 -7.57 2.90
C PRO A 91 -6.68 -7.58 4.42
N HIS A 92 -7.29 -8.59 5.04
CA HIS A 92 -7.35 -8.67 6.49
C HIS A 92 -5.96 -8.91 7.10
N GLU A 93 -5.08 -9.63 6.41
CA GLU A 93 -3.68 -9.75 6.84
C GLU A 93 -2.96 -8.41 6.71
N THR A 94 -3.12 -7.72 5.58
CA THR A 94 -2.54 -6.38 5.39
C THR A 94 -2.99 -5.40 6.48
N ILE A 95 -4.29 -5.38 6.80
CA ILE A 95 -4.85 -4.53 7.87
C ILE A 95 -4.30 -4.95 9.23
N HIS A 96 -4.24 -6.25 9.52
CA HIS A 96 -3.70 -6.79 10.77
C HIS A 96 -2.23 -6.34 10.97
N TYR A 97 -1.41 -6.48 9.95
CA TYR A 97 -0.01 -6.08 9.98
C TYR A 97 0.19 -4.56 10.11
N ILE A 98 -0.66 -3.76 9.47
CA ILE A 98 -0.67 -2.30 9.68
C ILE A 98 -1.01 -1.98 11.14
N ALA A 99 -1.99 -2.68 11.73
CA ALA A 99 -2.37 -2.49 13.12
C ALA A 99 -1.28 -2.88 14.12
N GLU A 100 -0.51 -3.94 13.84
CA GLU A 100 0.60 -4.37 14.69
C GLU A 100 1.85 -3.47 14.57
N SER A 101 1.98 -2.69 13.49
CA SER A 101 3.20 -1.92 13.22
C SER A 101 3.42 -0.78 14.23
N SER A 102 2.41 0.06 14.47
CA SER A 102 2.33 1.06 15.53
C SER A 102 1.00 1.81 15.45
N ASP A 103 0.54 2.38 16.57
CA ASP A 103 -0.66 3.24 16.59
C ASP A 103 -0.54 4.42 15.61
N TRP A 104 0.65 5.00 15.50
CA TRP A 104 0.91 6.11 14.59
C TRP A 104 0.77 5.69 13.12
N GLN A 105 1.38 4.57 12.73
CA GLN A 105 1.31 4.06 11.36
C GLN A 105 -0.11 3.62 11.03
N PHE A 106 -0.80 2.96 11.96
CA PHE A 106 -2.20 2.58 11.80
C PHE A 106 -3.08 3.82 11.61
N SER A 107 -2.97 4.82 12.48
CA SER A 107 -3.73 6.08 12.35
C SER A 107 -3.41 6.76 11.02
N ARG A 108 -2.15 6.83 10.61
CA ARG A 108 -1.75 7.47 9.35
C ARG A 108 -2.28 6.72 8.13
N SER A 109 -2.21 5.39 8.12
CA SER A 109 -2.65 4.54 7.01
C SER A 109 -4.17 4.41 6.91
N MET A 110 -4.84 4.20 8.05
CA MET A 110 -6.28 3.86 8.08
C MET A 110 -7.18 5.08 8.19
N THR A 111 -6.73 6.16 8.83
CA THR A 111 -7.56 7.35 9.08
C THR A 111 -6.94 8.64 8.52
N GLY A 112 -5.77 8.56 7.87
CA GLY A 112 -5.02 9.74 7.42
C GLY A 112 -4.37 10.54 8.56
N GLY A 113 -4.38 10.02 9.79
CA GLY A 113 -3.94 10.73 11.00
C GLY A 113 -5.05 11.53 11.69
N ARG A 114 -6.32 11.25 11.36
CA ARG A 114 -7.48 11.92 11.97
C ARG A 114 -7.74 11.40 13.37
N SER A 115 -8.16 12.30 14.25
CA SER A 115 -8.63 12.01 15.60
C SER A 115 -9.99 11.32 15.60
N GLY A 116 -10.35 10.66 16.70
CA GLY A 116 -11.66 10.02 16.84
C GLY A 116 -12.84 10.99 16.68
N GLY A 117 -12.69 12.25 17.12
CA GLY A 117 -13.69 13.30 16.91
C GLY A 117 -13.94 13.58 15.43
N GLU A 118 -12.87 13.78 14.64
CA GLU A 118 -12.97 14.03 13.20
C GLU A 118 -13.56 12.82 12.44
N ILE A 119 -13.25 11.59 12.87
CA ILE A 119 -13.84 10.37 12.29
C ILE A 119 -15.33 10.31 12.60
N SER A 120 -15.73 10.63 13.84
CA SER A 120 -17.14 10.68 14.23
C SER A 120 -17.89 11.74 13.43
N GLU A 121 -17.34 12.95 13.27
CA GLU A 121 -17.91 14.03 12.46
C GLU A 121 -18.14 13.61 11.01
N PHE A 122 -17.19 12.88 10.41
CA PHE A 122 -17.36 12.32 9.07
C PHE A 122 -18.58 11.39 8.99
N TRP A 123 -18.71 10.42 9.90
CA TRP A 123 -19.83 9.50 9.88
C TRP A 123 -21.17 10.18 10.16
N GLN A 124 -21.19 11.21 11.03
CA GLN A 124 -22.37 12.05 11.23
C GLN A 124 -22.73 12.88 9.98
N HIS A 125 -21.74 13.26 9.17
CA HIS A 125 -22.00 13.84 7.86
C HIS A 125 -22.58 12.79 6.90
N CYS A 126 -22.00 11.59 6.81
CA CYS A 126 -22.50 10.49 5.97
C CYS A 126 -23.98 10.18 6.25
N LYS A 127 -24.39 10.12 7.52
CA LYS A 127 -25.79 9.88 7.94
C LYS A 127 -26.82 10.85 7.33
N LYS A 128 -26.40 12.02 6.85
CA LYS A 128 -27.29 13.00 6.20
C LYS A 128 -27.63 12.63 4.76
N HIS A 129 -26.89 11.70 4.16
CA HIS A 129 -27.09 11.22 2.80
C HIS A 129 -27.93 9.94 2.81
N ILE A 130 -28.82 9.81 1.83
CA ILE A 130 -29.82 8.74 1.80
C ILE A 130 -29.18 7.34 1.68
N GLU A 131 -28.02 7.26 1.07
CA GLU A 131 -27.23 6.04 0.86
C GLU A 131 -26.65 5.46 2.16
N TRP A 132 -26.54 6.29 3.21
CA TRP A 132 -25.92 5.93 4.49
C TRP A 132 -26.88 6.05 5.67
N ALA A 133 -28.06 6.63 5.47
CA ALA A 133 -29.01 6.95 6.53
C ALA A 133 -29.48 5.71 7.32
N ASP A 134 -29.58 4.55 6.65
CA ASP A 134 -29.99 3.27 7.21
C ASP A 134 -28.84 2.25 7.29
N HIS A 135 -27.58 2.69 7.13
CA HIS A 135 -26.43 1.79 7.17
C HIS A 135 -26.35 1.08 8.53
N PRO A 136 -26.29 -0.27 8.59
CA PRO A 136 -26.40 -1.01 9.85
C PRO A 136 -25.39 -0.57 10.93
N ALA A 137 -24.14 -0.35 10.54
CA ALA A 137 -23.09 0.09 11.47
C ALA A 137 -23.28 1.53 11.98
N LEU A 138 -24.07 2.36 11.28
CA LEU A 138 -24.36 3.73 11.67
C LEU A 138 -25.68 3.83 12.47
N ALA A 139 -26.59 2.89 12.28
CA ALA A 139 -27.86 2.81 13.00
C ALA A 139 -27.71 2.18 14.41
N ASP A 140 -26.69 1.34 14.61
CA ASP A 140 -26.42 0.67 15.89
C ASP A 140 -25.76 1.61 16.90
N PRO A 141 -26.40 1.92 18.05
CA PRO A 141 -25.83 2.77 19.08
C PRO A 141 -24.65 2.13 19.84
N GLU A 142 -24.45 0.82 19.73
CA GLU A 142 -23.32 0.11 20.35
C GLU A 142 -22.02 0.26 19.54
N VAL A 143 -22.10 0.75 18.29
CA VAL A 143 -20.94 0.94 17.41
C VAL A 143 -20.31 2.33 17.64
N PRO A 144 -19.05 2.40 18.14
CA PRO A 144 -18.38 3.67 18.39
C PRO A 144 -17.93 4.32 17.08
N THR A 145 -18.62 5.37 16.64
CA THR A 145 -18.35 6.05 15.36
C THR A 145 -16.94 6.64 15.30
N GLU A 146 -16.34 7.00 16.43
CA GLU A 146 -14.97 7.51 16.53
C GLU A 146 -13.88 6.45 16.25
N ARG A 147 -14.25 5.17 16.16
CA ARG A 147 -13.36 4.05 15.82
C ARG A 147 -13.72 3.37 14.49
N LEU A 148 -14.74 3.86 13.79
CA LEU A 148 -15.15 3.31 12.50
C LEU A 148 -14.21 3.76 11.37
N ILE A 149 -13.65 2.81 10.65
CA ILE A 149 -12.71 3.06 9.55
C ILE A 149 -13.47 2.99 8.23
N PRO A 150 -13.45 4.04 7.39
CA PRO A 150 -14.03 3.98 6.06
C PRO A 150 -13.19 3.05 5.19
N LEU A 151 -13.84 2.06 4.57
CA LEU A 151 -13.22 1.17 3.59
C LEU A 151 -13.86 1.44 2.23
N ASN A 152 -13.05 1.83 1.25
CA ASN A 152 -13.46 1.91 -0.14
C ASN A 152 -12.96 0.65 -0.86
N ILE A 153 -13.87 -0.13 -1.42
CA ILE A 153 -13.52 -1.24 -2.29
C ILE A 153 -13.79 -0.78 -3.71
N HIS A 154 -12.71 -0.52 -4.42
CA HIS A 154 -12.77 -0.20 -5.84
C HIS A 154 -12.60 -1.48 -6.64
N MET A 155 -13.35 -1.64 -7.72
CA MET A 155 -13.26 -2.77 -8.63
C MET A 155 -13.15 -2.22 -10.04
N ASP A 156 -12.05 -2.54 -10.72
CA ASP A 156 -11.74 -2.06 -12.07
C ASP A 156 -11.35 -3.23 -12.98
N GLY A 157 -11.59 -3.07 -14.28
CA GLY A 157 -11.09 -4.00 -15.28
C GLY A 157 -9.61 -3.72 -15.53
N ALA A 158 -8.73 -4.64 -15.11
CA ALA A 158 -7.31 -4.58 -15.47
C ALA A 158 -6.99 -5.65 -16.52
N GLU A 159 -6.33 -5.21 -17.59
CA GLU A 159 -5.77 -6.10 -18.60
C GLU A 159 -4.41 -6.62 -18.11
N PHE A 160 -4.37 -7.88 -17.67
CA PHE A 160 -3.11 -8.54 -17.28
C PHE A 160 -2.35 -9.10 -18.50
N TYR A 161 -3.09 -9.51 -19.53
CA TYR A 161 -2.58 -10.01 -20.80
C TYR A 161 -3.53 -9.60 -21.94
N SER A 162 -2.97 -9.45 -23.14
CA SER A 162 -3.66 -8.95 -24.33
C SER A 162 -5.05 -9.57 -24.54
N ASN A 163 -6.09 -8.74 -24.53
CA ASN A 163 -7.51 -9.07 -24.69
C ASN A 163 -8.13 -9.92 -23.57
N SER A 164 -7.53 -9.96 -22.37
CA SER A 164 -8.13 -10.57 -21.19
C SER A 164 -8.27 -9.55 -20.06
N GLU A 165 -9.48 -9.03 -19.89
CA GLU A 165 -9.85 -8.16 -18.77
C GLU A 165 -10.22 -8.99 -17.54
N PHE A 166 -9.68 -8.61 -16.39
CA PHE A 166 -10.06 -9.18 -15.10
C PHE A 166 -10.49 -8.08 -14.16
N ASN A 167 -11.49 -8.39 -13.35
CA ASN A 167 -11.87 -7.51 -12.27
C ASN A 167 -10.79 -7.57 -11.19
N VAL A 168 -10.01 -6.49 -11.08
CA VAL A 168 -9.10 -6.24 -9.99
C VAL A 168 -9.84 -5.40 -8.98
N TRP A 169 -9.81 -5.85 -7.74
CA TRP A 169 -10.29 -5.06 -6.64
C TRP A 169 -9.10 -4.46 -5.92
N SER A 170 -9.19 -3.18 -5.61
CA SER A 170 -8.27 -2.49 -4.73
C SER A 170 -9.02 -1.96 -3.53
N ILE A 171 -8.39 -2.04 -2.37
CA ILE A 171 -8.93 -1.42 -1.16
C ILE A 171 -8.26 -0.08 -1.02
N GLY A 172 -9.05 0.96 -1.26
CA GLY A 172 -8.72 2.33 -0.94
C GLY A 172 -9.05 2.61 0.51
N LEU A 173 -8.05 3.05 1.25
CA LEU A 173 -8.27 3.84 2.45
C LEU A 173 -8.17 5.28 1.97
N GLU A 174 -9.24 5.77 1.33
CA GLU A 174 -9.34 7.20 1.09
C GLU A 174 -9.38 7.86 2.46
N GLY A 175 -8.22 8.39 2.87
CA GLY A 175 -8.18 9.31 3.98
C GLY A 175 -9.26 10.36 3.75
N LEU A 176 -9.83 10.87 4.85
CA LEU A 176 -10.80 11.97 4.91
C LEU A 176 -10.22 13.28 4.32
N LEU A 177 -9.78 13.23 3.07
CA LEU A 177 -8.96 14.16 2.29
C LEU A 177 -9.77 14.74 1.14
N LEU A 178 -10.97 14.22 0.86
CA LEU A 178 -12.00 15.02 0.23
C LEU A 178 -12.38 16.09 1.25
N GLY A 179 -11.62 17.18 1.21
CA GLY A 179 -12.00 18.42 1.84
C GLY A 179 -13.44 18.70 1.47
N PHE A 180 -14.26 18.95 2.49
CA PHE A 180 -15.53 19.64 2.36
C PHE A 180 -15.27 20.98 1.67
N GLN A 181 -15.14 20.97 0.35
CA GLN A 181 -15.33 22.17 -0.46
C GLN A 181 -16.85 22.35 -0.55
N SER A 182 -17.40 22.99 0.47
CA SER A 182 -18.69 23.66 0.44
C SER A 182 -18.62 24.89 -0.46
#